data_AF-A0AAU6TTR3-F1
#
_entry.id   AF-A0AAU6TTR3-F1
#
_cell.length_a   1.000
_cell.length_b   1.000
_cell.length_c   1.000
_cell.angle_alpha   90.00
_cell.angle_beta   90.00
_cell.angle_gamma   90.00
#
_symmetry.space_group_name_H-M   'P 1'
#
loop_
_entity.id
_entity.type
_entity.pdbx_description
1 polymer ?
#
loop_
_entity_poly.entity_id
_entity_poly.type
_entity_poly.pdbx_seq_one_letter_code
_entity_poly.pdbx_strand_id
1 'polypeptide(L)'
;MSSAKKNVVIGVLGTVLDRRGKKANRWHKWRPSIGLCQQPDLHIDRFELVYQPGDMQTAGRVKEDIEQASPQTEVMLREVDIADPWDFEQVYTALLDFATHYPFDTENEEYLVHITTGTHVVQICWFLLTEASYLPARLIQTAPRHDARDKDPAGVYTIIDLDLSRYTQITGRFQKKQQAQVAFLKSGIATRNAGFNTMIDKIERVALRSAAPVLLTGPTGAGKSFLARRIYELRRSRHQVKGRFVEVNCATLRGDNAMSALFGHVKGAFTGAVQARGGLLKEADGGILFLDEIAELGADEQAMLLKAIEEKRFFPYGSDHETESDFSLIAGTHRNLAQRVSEGLFREDLYARINMWTFALPGLAQRREDIEPNVDYELAKYSRDQQTRVRFDTDARQHYLAFACSPQALWRGNFRELSASVTRMATFAENGRITTALVQEETERLKSQWHGIETSVALPAGVGEIDLFDRQQLETVIAVCRRSQTLSDAGRTLFAVSRQQKKQPNDADRLRKYLARFNLSWEQITGR
;
A
#
# COMPACT_ATOMS: atom_id res chain seq x y z
N MET A 1 28.80 29.59 26.69
CA MET A 1 30.01 29.04 26.05
C MET A 1 29.99 27.55 26.28
N SER A 2 29.60 26.75 25.27
CA SER A 2 29.69 25.29 25.34
C SER A 2 31.17 24.94 25.48
N SER A 3 31.59 24.25 26.55
CA SER A 3 32.93 23.65 26.53
C SER A 3 32.97 22.67 25.35
N ALA A 4 34.08 22.66 24.60
CA ALA A 4 34.26 21.64 23.57
C ALA A 4 34.25 20.26 24.25
N LYS A 5 33.51 19.31 23.68
CA LYS A 5 33.53 17.92 24.14
C LYS A 5 34.94 17.34 23.94
N LYS A 6 35.35 16.43 24.81
CA LYS A 6 36.63 15.73 24.69
C LYS A 6 36.54 14.65 23.61
N ASN A 7 37.52 14.56 22.73
CA ASN A 7 37.56 13.54 21.70
C ASN A 7 38.22 12.27 22.23
N VAL A 8 37.47 11.17 22.24
CA VAL A 8 37.92 9.86 22.69
C VAL A 8 37.96 8.91 21.51
N VAL A 9 39.14 8.37 21.22
CA VAL A 9 39.31 7.35 20.17
C VAL A 9 39.36 5.97 20.80
N ILE A 10 38.59 5.03 20.28
CA ILE A 10 38.66 3.60 20.60
C ILE A 10 39.28 2.90 19.40
N GLY A 11 40.44 2.29 19.56
CA GLY A 11 41.16 1.61 18.48
C GLY A 11 41.72 0.28 18.93
N VAL A 12 41.88 -0.66 18.00
CA VAL A 12 42.51 -1.95 18.28
C VAL A 12 43.99 -1.90 17.91
N LEU A 13 44.85 -2.54 18.70
CA LEU A 13 46.27 -2.62 18.41
C LEU A 13 46.55 -3.26 17.05
N GLY A 14 47.26 -2.55 16.16
CA GLY A 14 47.75 -3.11 14.91
C GLY A 14 49.04 -3.91 15.11
N THR A 15 48.95 -5.21 15.39
CA THR A 15 50.13 -6.09 15.64
C THR A 15 51.18 -6.08 14.52
N VAL A 16 50.77 -5.82 13.27
CA VAL A 16 51.65 -5.66 12.11
C VAL A 16 51.89 -4.19 11.77
N LEU A 17 50.83 -3.40 11.63
CA LEU A 17 50.92 -2.03 11.11
C LEU A 17 51.51 -1.04 12.11
N ASP A 18 51.09 -1.11 13.39
CA ASP A 18 51.60 -0.23 14.44
C ASP A 18 52.97 -0.67 14.97
N ARG A 19 53.46 -1.85 14.58
CA ARG A 19 54.80 -2.34 14.92
C ARG A 19 55.87 -1.97 13.88
N ARG A 20 55.52 -1.25 12.81
CA ARG A 20 56.44 -0.95 11.70
C ARG A 20 57.60 -0.03 12.13
N GLY A 21 58.81 -0.40 11.71
CA GLY A 21 60.05 0.35 11.97
C GLY A 21 60.76 -0.08 13.27
N LYS A 22 62.06 0.17 13.35
CA LYS A 22 62.89 -0.09 14.54
C LYS A 22 63.64 1.19 14.92
N LYS A 23 63.81 1.43 16.23
CA LYS A 23 64.52 2.61 16.77
C LYS A 23 63.99 3.89 16.12
N ALA A 24 64.86 4.80 15.67
CA ALA A 24 64.48 6.06 15.02
C ALA A 24 63.67 5.90 13.71
N ASN A 25 63.77 4.76 13.02
CA ASN A 25 63.06 4.56 11.75
C ASN A 25 61.54 4.37 11.91
N ARG A 26 61.05 4.13 13.15
CA ARG A 26 59.60 4.02 13.43
C ARG A 26 58.84 5.33 13.20
N TRP A 27 59.53 6.46 13.32
CA TRP A 27 58.98 7.81 13.08
C TRP A 27 58.87 8.17 11.60
N HIS A 28 59.46 7.37 10.71
CA HIS A 28 59.46 7.59 9.25
C HIS A 28 58.56 6.60 8.52
N LYS A 29 57.81 5.78 9.26
CA LYS A 29 56.90 4.78 8.71
C LYS A 29 55.49 5.12 9.15
N TRP A 30 54.56 5.05 8.21
CA TRP A 30 53.14 5.18 8.51
C TRP A 30 52.68 4.03 9.41
N ARG A 31 52.11 4.41 10.54
CA ARG A 31 51.56 3.54 11.58
C ARG A 31 50.17 4.08 11.94
N PRO A 32 49.07 3.35 11.67
CA PRO A 32 47.71 3.89 11.76
C PRO A 32 47.37 4.59 13.07
N SER A 33 47.63 3.96 14.21
CA SER A 33 47.20 4.48 15.53
C SER A 33 48.01 5.72 15.94
N ILE A 34 49.31 5.72 15.62
CA ILE A 34 50.22 6.85 15.90
C ILE A 34 49.93 7.99 14.92
N GLY A 35 49.78 7.68 13.63
CA GLY A 35 49.54 8.66 12.57
C GLY A 35 48.20 9.37 12.74
N LEU A 36 47.21 8.71 13.34
CA LEU A 36 45.96 9.35 13.76
C LEU A 36 46.18 10.45 14.80
N CYS A 37 47.06 10.22 15.77
CA CYS A 37 47.41 11.19 16.82
C CYS A 37 48.37 12.28 16.34
N GLN A 38 48.93 12.16 15.14
CA GLN A 38 49.82 13.15 14.52
C GLN A 38 49.07 14.15 13.62
N GLN A 39 47.75 13.99 13.46
CA GLN A 39 46.94 14.86 12.59
C GLN A 39 46.83 16.27 13.20
N PRO A 40 47.19 17.34 12.47
CA PRO A 40 47.23 18.69 13.03
C PRO A 40 45.84 19.28 13.30
N ASP A 41 44.82 18.77 12.62
CA ASP A 41 43.43 19.22 12.65
C ASP A 41 42.50 18.33 13.49
N LEU A 42 43.02 17.25 14.07
CA LEU A 42 42.27 16.33 14.91
C LEU A 42 42.89 16.24 16.31
N HIS A 43 42.30 16.97 17.25
CA HIS A 43 42.68 16.86 18.66
C HIS A 43 42.10 15.59 19.28
N ILE A 44 42.93 14.76 19.92
CA ILE A 44 42.51 13.54 20.63
C ILE A 44 42.90 13.70 22.10
N ASP A 45 41.91 13.73 22.98
CA ASP A 45 42.11 13.88 24.42
C ASP A 45 42.45 12.53 25.07
N ARG A 46 41.76 11.46 24.66
CA ARG A 46 41.98 10.11 25.17
C ARG A 46 41.97 9.07 24.06
N PHE A 47 42.89 8.11 24.12
CA PHE A 47 42.96 6.97 23.22
C PHE A 47 42.83 5.67 24.02
N GLU A 48 41.70 4.99 23.85
CA GLU A 48 41.44 3.65 24.37
C GLU A 48 42.01 2.61 23.40
N LEU A 49 43.20 2.11 23.71
CA LEU A 49 43.90 1.12 22.90
C LEU A 49 43.55 -0.29 23.37
N VAL A 50 42.66 -0.95 22.62
CA VAL A 50 42.26 -2.33 22.84
C VAL A 50 43.37 -3.28 22.38
N TYR A 51 43.79 -4.20 23.24
CA TYR A 51 44.85 -5.16 22.95
C TYR A 51 44.52 -6.55 23.52
N GLN A 52 45.11 -7.60 22.95
CA GLN A 52 44.99 -8.97 23.45
C GLN A 52 46.03 -9.25 24.56
N PRO A 53 45.76 -10.13 25.54
CA PRO A 53 46.66 -10.39 26.67
C PRO A 53 48.12 -10.67 26.28
N GLY A 54 48.34 -11.37 25.16
CA GLY A 54 49.68 -11.70 24.64
C GLY A 54 50.49 -10.51 24.09
N ASP A 55 49.86 -9.38 23.82
CA ASP A 55 50.46 -8.23 23.13
C ASP A 55 50.80 -7.03 24.04
N MET A 56 50.75 -7.21 25.36
CA MET A 56 50.98 -6.15 26.35
C MET A 56 52.27 -5.34 26.12
N GLN A 57 53.38 -6.00 25.77
CA GLN A 57 54.64 -5.29 25.47
C GLN A 57 54.55 -4.41 24.22
N THR A 58 53.81 -4.84 23.20
CA THR A 58 53.60 -4.07 21.97
C THR A 58 52.66 -2.91 22.24
N ALA A 59 51.57 -3.15 23.00
CA ALA A 59 50.64 -2.12 23.42
C ALA A 59 51.33 -1.01 24.22
N GLY A 60 52.19 -1.37 25.19
CA GLY A 60 52.98 -0.41 25.97
C GLY A 60 53.88 0.47 25.11
N ARG A 61 54.58 -0.10 24.12
CA ARG A 61 55.41 0.68 23.18
C ARG A 61 54.59 1.61 22.30
N VAL A 62 53.41 1.17 21.84
CA VAL A 62 52.52 2.01 21.03
C VAL A 62 51.97 3.16 21.88
N LYS A 63 51.64 2.90 23.14
CA LYS A 63 51.27 3.94 24.11
C LYS A 63 52.38 5.00 24.26
N GLU A 64 53.61 4.59 24.57
CA GLU A 64 54.75 5.51 24.69
C GLU A 64 54.96 6.33 23.40
N ASP A 65 54.79 5.69 22.23
CA ASP A 65 54.95 6.37 20.95
C ASP A 65 53.83 7.39 20.66
N ILE A 66 52.58 7.10 21.07
CA ILE A 66 51.47 8.05 20.96
C ILE A 66 51.67 9.22 21.91
N GLU A 67 52.02 8.97 23.18
CA GLU A 67 52.27 10.02 24.18
C GLU A 67 53.46 10.90 23.80
N GLN A 68 54.48 10.32 23.13
CA GLN A 68 55.59 11.10 22.59
C GLN A 68 55.19 11.93 21.36
N ALA A 69 54.31 11.42 20.49
CA ALA A 69 53.83 12.12 19.30
C ALA A 69 52.81 13.22 19.62
N SER A 70 51.95 12.97 20.60
CA SER A 70 50.89 13.85 21.07
C SER A 70 50.87 13.85 22.61
N PRO A 71 51.67 14.72 23.26
CA PRO A 71 51.80 14.77 24.72
C PRO A 71 50.50 15.11 25.47
N GLN A 72 49.51 15.64 24.77
CA GLN A 72 48.19 15.97 25.30
C GLN A 72 47.20 14.79 25.28
N THR A 73 47.53 13.70 24.56
CA THR A 73 46.66 12.52 24.43
C THR A 73 46.97 11.52 25.53
N GLU A 74 45.99 11.24 26.39
CA GLU A 74 46.09 10.17 27.38
C GLU A 74 45.80 8.81 26.75
N VAL A 75 46.71 7.84 26.86
CA VAL A 75 46.50 6.50 26.30
C VAL A 75 46.14 5.50 27.39
N MET A 76 44.95 4.91 27.26
CA MET A 76 44.40 3.90 28.16
C MET A 76 44.46 2.53 27.48
N LEU A 77 45.19 1.59 28.08
CA LEU A 77 45.27 0.22 27.57
C LEU A 77 44.07 -0.58 28.06
N ARG A 78 43.34 -1.21 27.13
CA ARG A 78 42.16 -2.04 27.42
C ARG A 78 42.40 -3.46 26.97
N GLU A 79 42.49 -4.38 27.92
CA GLU A 79 42.64 -5.79 27.61
C GLU A 79 41.30 -6.39 27.20
N VAL A 80 41.25 -7.03 26.03
CA VAL A 80 40.10 -7.80 25.57
C VAL A 80 40.60 -9.15 25.10
N ASP A 81 40.17 -10.22 25.77
CA ASP A 81 40.54 -11.58 25.41
C ASP A 81 39.70 -12.07 24.24
N ILE A 82 40.39 -12.49 23.18
CA ILE A 82 39.77 -13.01 21.95
C ILE A 82 40.57 -14.27 21.58
N ALA A 83 39.99 -15.45 21.77
CA ALA A 83 40.71 -16.70 21.54
C ALA A 83 41.06 -16.90 20.05
N ASP A 84 40.11 -16.66 19.14
CA ASP A 84 40.34 -16.61 17.69
C ASP A 84 39.92 -15.27 17.06
N PRO A 85 40.88 -14.39 16.69
CA PRO A 85 40.62 -13.11 16.01
C PRO A 85 40.00 -13.20 14.61
N TRP A 86 39.83 -14.40 14.05
CA TRP A 86 39.20 -14.65 12.75
C TRP A 86 37.84 -15.34 12.88
N ASP A 87 37.44 -15.75 14.09
CA ASP A 87 36.11 -16.27 14.37
C ASP A 87 35.14 -15.10 14.66
N PHE A 88 34.07 -15.01 13.87
CA PHE A 88 33.14 -13.89 13.96
C PHE A 88 32.36 -13.87 15.28
N GLU A 89 31.90 -15.03 15.75
CA GLU A 89 31.07 -15.12 16.95
C GLU A 89 31.86 -14.73 18.20
N GLN A 90 33.09 -15.22 18.32
CA GLN A 90 33.98 -14.90 19.42
C GLN A 90 34.38 -13.42 19.42
N VAL A 91 34.80 -12.88 18.26
CA VAL A 91 35.18 -11.47 18.15
C VAL A 91 33.99 -10.55 18.45
N TYR A 92 32.81 -10.86 17.89
CA TYR A 92 31.62 -10.05 18.11
C TYR A 92 31.21 -10.05 19.59
N THR A 93 31.23 -11.21 20.24
CA THR A 93 30.89 -11.34 21.66
C THR A 93 31.86 -10.56 22.54
N ALA A 94 33.17 -10.73 22.34
CA ALA A 94 34.18 -10.03 23.14
C ALA A 94 34.11 -8.50 23.00
N LEU A 95 33.88 -8.00 21.78
CA LEU A 95 33.73 -6.56 21.52
C LEU A 95 32.39 -6.00 22.02
N LEU A 96 31.31 -6.79 21.97
CA LEU A 96 30.03 -6.44 22.56
C LEU A 96 30.13 -6.35 24.09
N ASP A 97 30.82 -7.31 24.72
CA ASP A 97 31.09 -7.29 26.16
C ASP A 97 31.91 -6.05 26.53
N PHE A 98 32.94 -5.72 25.76
CA PHE A 98 33.68 -4.46 25.93
C PHE A 98 32.75 -3.24 25.82
N ALA A 99 31.94 -3.14 24.77
CA ALA A 99 31.05 -2.01 24.54
C ALA A 99 30.00 -1.84 25.64
N THR A 100 29.42 -2.93 26.13
CA THR A 100 28.37 -2.90 27.15
C THR A 100 28.90 -2.55 28.55
N HIS A 101 30.17 -2.86 28.84
CA HIS A 101 30.80 -2.54 30.12
C HIS A 101 31.56 -1.21 30.11
N TYR A 102 31.78 -0.61 28.94
CA TYR A 102 32.49 0.66 28.82
C TYR A 102 31.58 1.83 29.25
N PRO A 103 31.99 2.69 30.20
CA PRO A 103 31.16 3.77 30.72
C PRO A 103 31.18 4.99 29.79
N PHE A 104 30.35 4.98 28.75
CA PHE A 104 30.24 6.10 27.80
C PHE A 104 29.64 7.36 28.45
N ASP A 105 30.35 8.49 28.38
CA ASP A 105 29.89 9.83 28.74
C ASP A 105 29.60 10.65 27.48
N THR A 106 28.47 10.37 26.83
CA THR A 106 28.07 11.07 25.60
C THR A 106 27.70 12.54 25.81
N GLU A 107 27.57 13.00 27.06
CA GLU A 107 27.30 14.40 27.39
C GLU A 107 28.56 15.25 27.25
N ASN A 108 29.70 14.73 27.72
CA ASN A 108 30.98 15.48 27.76
C ASN A 108 32.03 14.98 26.74
N GLU A 109 31.88 13.77 26.19
CA GLU A 109 32.83 13.15 25.28
C GLU A 109 32.21 12.87 23.90
N GLU A 110 33.03 12.99 22.84
CA GLU A 110 32.72 12.48 21.51
C GLU A 110 33.60 11.27 21.19
N TYR A 111 32.96 10.17 20.81
CA TYR A 111 33.65 8.92 20.54
C TYR A 111 33.91 8.71 19.04
N LEU A 112 35.11 8.21 18.74
CA LEU A 112 35.53 7.78 17.41
C LEU A 112 36.05 6.34 17.49
N VAL A 113 35.55 5.45 16.65
CA VAL A 113 36.05 4.06 16.55
C VAL A 113 37.01 3.95 15.37
N HIS A 114 38.27 3.66 15.65
CA HIS A 114 39.32 3.54 14.64
C HIS A 114 39.32 2.14 14.02
N ILE A 115 38.89 2.07 12.75
CA ILE A 115 38.64 0.80 12.05
C ILE A 115 39.78 0.38 11.09
N THR A 116 40.97 0.97 11.23
CA THR A 116 42.08 0.67 10.28
C THR A 116 42.89 -0.55 10.69
N THR A 117 42.98 -0.79 11.99
CA THR A 117 43.78 -1.85 12.61
C THR A 117 42.91 -3.03 13.01
N GLY A 118 43.54 -4.13 13.43
CA GLY A 118 42.87 -5.41 13.68
C GLY A 118 42.66 -6.25 12.41
N THR A 119 42.08 -7.44 12.59
CA THR A 119 41.66 -8.31 11.48
C THR A 119 40.45 -7.71 10.77
N HIS A 120 40.16 -8.16 9.53
CA HIS A 120 38.95 -7.73 8.84
C HIS A 120 37.67 -8.10 9.62
N VAL A 121 37.70 -9.18 10.40
CA VAL A 121 36.61 -9.58 11.29
C VAL A 121 36.38 -8.52 12.37
N VAL A 122 37.43 -8.09 13.07
CA VAL A 122 37.36 -7.00 14.06
C VAL A 122 36.81 -5.71 13.43
N GLN A 123 37.24 -5.36 12.23
CA GLN A 123 36.75 -4.17 11.52
C GLN A 123 35.25 -4.24 11.22
N ILE A 124 34.76 -5.41 10.76
CA ILE A 124 33.33 -5.65 10.52
C ILE A 124 32.55 -5.58 11.84
N CYS A 125 33.04 -6.21 12.91
CA CYS A 125 32.38 -6.16 14.22
C CYS A 125 32.28 -4.74 14.77
N TRP A 126 33.33 -3.92 14.66
CA TRP A 126 33.28 -2.50 15.02
C TRP A 126 32.22 -1.73 14.25
N PHE A 127 32.13 -1.97 12.94
CA PHE A 127 31.10 -1.37 12.11
C PHE A 127 29.70 -1.75 12.59
N LEU A 128 29.43 -3.05 12.79
CA LEU A 128 28.12 -3.55 13.20
C LEU A 128 27.70 -3.05 14.58
N LEU A 129 28.63 -3.02 15.55
CA LEU A 129 28.35 -2.51 16.90
C LEU A 129 28.08 -1.00 16.91
N THR A 130 28.72 -0.25 16.02
CA THR A 130 28.47 1.19 15.85
C THR A 130 27.12 1.42 15.16
N GLU A 131 26.79 0.67 14.10
CA GLU A 131 25.50 0.75 13.41
C GLU A 131 24.34 0.39 14.35
N ALA A 132 24.49 -0.67 15.14
CA ALA A 132 23.50 -1.10 16.13
C ALA A 132 23.45 -0.19 17.38
N SER A 133 24.22 0.91 17.40
CA SER A 133 24.27 1.90 18.48
C SER A 133 24.72 1.35 19.84
N TYR A 134 25.40 0.20 19.88
CA TYR A 134 26.10 -0.26 21.09
C TYR A 134 27.35 0.59 21.35
N LEU A 135 27.93 1.17 20.30
CA LEU A 135 29.00 2.16 20.38
C LEU A 135 28.44 3.50 19.90
N PRO A 136 28.21 4.47 20.80
CA PRO A 136 27.71 5.80 20.44
C PRO A 136 28.84 6.65 19.84
N ALA A 137 29.40 6.21 18.72
CA ALA A 137 30.61 6.75 18.10
C ALA A 137 30.44 6.95 16.60
N ARG A 138 31.31 7.78 16.00
CA ARG A 138 31.52 7.80 14.54
C ARG A 138 32.69 6.88 14.21
N LEU A 139 32.74 6.37 12.98
CA LEU A 139 33.89 5.59 12.54
C LEU A 139 35.00 6.53 12.05
N ILE A 140 36.25 6.16 12.27
CA ILE A 140 37.41 6.86 11.71
C ILE A 140 38.37 5.87 11.05
N GLN A 141 38.74 6.17 9.81
CA GLN A 141 39.67 5.37 9.03
C GLN A 141 40.90 6.20 8.68
N THR A 142 42.08 5.59 8.79
CA THR A 142 43.35 6.18 8.39
C THR A 142 43.94 5.43 7.20
N ALA A 143 44.65 6.14 6.33
CA ALA A 143 45.32 5.58 5.17
C ALA A 143 46.71 6.23 4.99
N PRO A 144 47.68 5.52 4.38
CA PRO A 144 48.95 6.15 4.03
C PRO A 144 48.74 7.15 2.89
N ARG A 145 49.54 8.23 2.86
CA ARG A 145 49.59 9.10 1.67
C ARG A 145 50.30 8.35 0.54
N HIS A 146 49.69 8.34 -0.65
CA HIS A 146 50.21 7.61 -1.82
C HIS A 146 51.25 8.39 -2.63
N ASP A 147 51.62 9.61 -2.22
CA ASP A 147 52.53 10.45 -2.98
C ASP A 147 54.00 10.06 -2.71
N ALA A 148 54.72 9.62 -3.75
CA ALA A 148 56.04 8.98 -3.62
C ALA A 148 57.16 9.91 -3.15
N ARG A 149 56.92 11.24 -3.13
CA ARG A 149 57.91 12.25 -2.75
C ARG A 149 57.82 12.67 -1.29
N ASP A 150 56.69 12.45 -0.63
CA ASP A 150 56.44 12.91 0.74
C ASP A 150 56.12 11.71 1.64
N LYS A 151 57.13 11.23 2.36
CA LYS A 151 56.98 10.11 3.31
C LYS A 151 56.37 10.62 4.61
N ASP A 152 55.16 11.18 4.51
CA ASP A 152 54.42 11.69 5.65
C ASP A 152 54.03 10.52 6.57
N PRO A 153 54.60 10.41 7.78
CA PRO A 153 54.32 9.31 8.69
C PRO A 153 52.91 9.42 9.30
N ALA A 154 52.27 10.58 9.26
CA ALA A 154 50.92 10.78 9.81
C ALA A 154 49.84 10.15 8.90
N GLY A 155 50.04 10.21 7.58
CA GLY A 155 49.05 9.76 6.60
C GLY A 155 47.84 10.68 6.53
N VAL A 156 46.69 10.15 6.11
CA VAL A 156 45.40 10.86 6.07
C VAL A 156 44.34 10.10 6.84
N TYR A 157 43.31 10.80 7.31
CA TYR A 157 42.15 10.20 7.94
C TYR A 157 40.84 10.59 7.26
N THR A 158 39.79 9.82 7.53
CA THR A 158 38.41 10.09 7.08
C THR A 158 37.47 9.67 8.20
N ILE A 159 36.61 10.60 8.62
CA ILE A 159 35.53 10.32 9.55
C ILE A 159 34.31 9.87 8.74
N ILE A 160 33.74 8.74 9.12
CA ILE A 160 32.57 8.12 8.49
C ILE A 160 31.43 8.22 9.50
N ASP A 161 30.47 9.10 9.21
CA ASP A 161 29.20 9.19 9.93
C ASP A 161 28.23 8.17 9.34
N LEU A 162 27.77 7.21 10.15
CA LEU A 162 26.83 6.16 9.74
C LEU A 162 25.37 6.64 9.75
N ASP A 163 25.08 7.84 10.26
CA ASP A 163 23.73 8.39 10.24
C ASP A 163 23.29 8.74 8.81
N LEU A 164 22.50 7.85 8.20
CA LEU A 164 21.94 8.00 6.86
C LEU A 164 21.03 9.23 6.72
N SER A 165 20.52 9.81 7.81
CA SER A 165 19.63 10.98 7.77
C SER A 165 20.32 12.24 7.24
N ARG A 166 21.66 12.31 7.32
CA ARG A 166 22.48 13.45 6.86
C ARG A 166 22.88 13.37 5.39
N TYR A 167 22.69 12.24 4.73
CA TYR A 167 23.06 12.06 3.31
C TYR A 167 21.87 12.33 2.38
N THR A 168 21.62 13.60 2.08
CA THR A 168 20.50 14.11 1.27
C THR A 168 20.38 13.45 -0.12
N GLN A 169 21.50 13.04 -0.73
CA GLN A 169 21.51 12.41 -2.06
C GLN A 169 20.99 10.97 -2.05
N ILE A 170 21.22 10.22 -0.98
CA ILE A 170 20.76 8.83 -0.85
C ILE A 170 19.25 8.85 -0.55
N THR A 171 18.82 9.69 0.38
CA THR A 171 17.40 9.92 0.68
C THR A 171 16.62 10.37 -0.57
N GLY A 172 17.21 11.25 -1.38
CA GLY A 172 16.62 11.68 -2.65
C GLY A 172 16.45 10.57 -3.69
N ARG A 173 17.38 9.59 -3.76
CA ARG A 173 17.25 8.42 -4.64
C ARG A 173 16.17 7.46 -4.15
N PHE A 174 16.08 7.22 -2.85
CA PHE A 174 15.01 6.39 -2.27
C PHE A 174 13.63 7.01 -2.48
N GLN A 175 13.50 8.32 -2.27
CA GLN A 175 12.25 9.05 -2.52
C GLN A 175 11.85 8.99 -4.00
N LYS A 176 12.78 9.19 -4.94
CA LYS A 176 12.49 9.06 -6.39
C LYS A 176 12.03 7.65 -6.76
N LYS A 177 12.67 6.62 -6.19
CA LYS A 177 12.28 5.22 -6.43
C LYS A 177 10.88 4.93 -5.89
N GLN A 178 10.58 5.40 -4.68
CA GLN A 178 9.26 5.27 -4.07
C GLN A 178 8.19 6.01 -4.88
N GLN A 179 8.44 7.26 -5.29
CA GLN A 179 7.51 8.02 -6.14
C GLN A 179 7.22 7.31 -7.47
N ALA A 180 8.22 6.68 -8.08
CA ALA A 180 8.02 5.91 -9.31
C ALA A 180 7.14 4.66 -9.08
N GLN A 181 7.26 4.00 -7.93
CA GLN A 181 6.45 2.82 -7.58
C GLN A 181 5.00 3.20 -7.23
N VAL A 182 4.81 4.30 -6.49
CA VAL A 182 3.50 4.88 -6.22
C VAL A 182 2.81 5.31 -7.53
N ALA A 183 3.55 5.98 -8.43
CA ALA A 183 3.06 6.35 -9.75
C ALA A 183 2.68 5.12 -10.58
N PHE A 184 3.44 4.02 -10.47
CA PHE A 184 3.14 2.77 -11.15
C PHE A 184 1.79 2.17 -10.69
N LEU A 185 1.54 2.11 -9.38
CA LEU A 185 0.25 1.65 -8.85
C LEU A 185 -0.93 2.52 -9.32
N LYS A 186 -0.67 3.82 -9.57
CA LYS A 186 -1.65 4.77 -10.13
C LYS A 186 -1.69 4.80 -11.65
N SER A 187 -0.91 3.96 -12.35
CA SER A 187 -0.77 3.98 -13.82
C SER A 187 -0.31 5.31 -14.42
N GLY A 188 0.42 6.10 -13.65
CA GLY A 188 0.81 7.45 -14.03
C GLY A 188 -0.32 8.47 -13.99
N ILE A 189 -1.51 8.12 -13.46
CA ILE A 189 -2.59 9.08 -13.23
C ILE A 189 -2.18 9.97 -12.05
N ALA A 190 -2.14 11.28 -12.30
CA ALA A 190 -1.81 12.29 -11.29
C ALA A 190 -3.01 12.52 -10.34
N THR A 191 -3.29 11.54 -9.47
CA THR A 191 -4.38 11.62 -8.49
C THR A 191 -4.11 12.73 -7.48
N ARG A 192 -5.04 13.67 -7.36
CA ARG A 192 -4.93 14.85 -6.49
C ARG A 192 -5.49 14.60 -5.09
N ASN A 193 -6.18 13.48 -4.88
CA ASN A 193 -6.73 13.11 -3.58
C ASN A 193 -5.65 12.63 -2.58
N ALA A 194 -5.41 13.37 -1.51
CA ALA A 194 -4.39 13.07 -0.51
C ALA A 194 -4.66 11.76 0.27
N GLY A 195 -5.93 11.47 0.56
CA GLY A 195 -6.31 10.23 1.25
C GLY A 195 -6.05 8.99 0.42
N PHE A 196 -6.40 9.03 -0.86
CA PHE A 196 -6.11 7.99 -1.85
C PHE A 196 -4.61 7.82 -2.03
N ASN A 197 -3.84 8.91 -2.12
CA ASN A 197 -2.38 8.86 -2.20
C ASN A 197 -1.77 8.14 -0.99
N THR A 198 -2.19 8.49 0.22
CA THR A 198 -1.74 7.85 1.46
C THR A 198 -2.11 6.36 1.50
N MET A 199 -3.31 6.00 1.02
CA MET A 199 -3.74 4.62 0.92
C MET A 199 -2.86 3.83 -0.05
N ILE A 200 -2.56 4.38 -1.24
CA ILE A 200 -1.68 3.72 -2.22
C ILE A 200 -0.28 3.52 -1.64
N ASP A 201 0.27 4.48 -0.90
CA ASP A 201 1.57 4.33 -0.25
C ASP A 201 1.57 3.20 0.78
N LYS A 202 0.49 3.03 1.54
CA LYS A 202 0.33 1.91 2.47
C LYS A 202 0.21 0.57 1.72
N ILE A 203 -0.58 0.53 0.66
CA ILE A 203 -0.72 -0.66 -0.20
C ILE A 203 0.63 -1.07 -0.78
N GLU A 204 1.43 -0.12 -1.25
CA GLU A 204 2.78 -0.40 -1.76
C GLU A 204 3.66 -1.08 -0.68
N ARG A 205 3.69 -0.51 0.53
CA ARG A 205 4.47 -1.07 1.64
C ARG A 205 4.02 -2.49 2.00
N VAL A 206 2.70 -2.71 2.09
CA VAL A 206 2.13 -4.04 2.38
C VAL A 206 2.43 -5.02 1.26
N ALA A 207 2.23 -4.61 0.01
CA ALA A 207 2.50 -5.44 -1.16
C ALA A 207 3.97 -5.90 -1.22
N LEU A 208 4.92 -5.04 -0.84
CA LEU A 208 6.35 -5.35 -0.91
C LEU A 208 6.92 -6.06 0.33
N ARG A 209 6.29 -5.92 1.50
CA ARG A 209 6.85 -6.39 2.79
C ARG A 209 6.07 -7.55 3.42
N SER A 210 4.87 -7.85 2.95
CA SER A 210 4.02 -8.90 3.53
C SER A 210 3.50 -9.83 2.44
N ALA A 211 3.37 -11.12 2.75
CA ALA A 211 2.68 -12.11 1.92
C ALA A 211 1.22 -12.37 2.38
N ALA A 212 0.77 -11.70 3.44
CA ALA A 212 -0.56 -11.90 4.00
C ALA A 212 -1.68 -11.42 3.05
N PRO A 213 -2.92 -11.92 3.22
CA PRO A 213 -4.05 -11.51 2.41
C PRO A 213 -4.32 -10.00 2.45
N VAL A 214 -4.74 -9.45 1.32
CA VAL A 214 -5.17 -8.05 1.20
C VAL A 214 -6.67 -8.00 0.87
N LEU A 215 -7.44 -7.28 1.66
CA LEU A 215 -8.87 -7.05 1.44
C LEU A 215 -9.11 -5.64 0.89
N LEU A 216 -9.61 -5.56 -0.34
CA LEU A 216 -10.02 -4.33 -1.01
C LEU A 216 -11.54 -4.17 -0.89
N THR A 217 -11.97 -3.18 -0.11
CA THR A 217 -13.39 -2.83 0.02
C THR A 217 -13.72 -1.59 -0.80
N GLY A 218 -14.99 -1.41 -1.16
CA GLY A 218 -15.46 -0.20 -1.84
C GLY A 218 -16.47 -0.50 -2.95
N PRO A 219 -17.14 0.53 -3.48
CA PRO A 219 -18.25 0.34 -4.40
C PRO A 219 -17.79 -0.32 -5.71
N THR A 220 -18.74 -0.95 -6.41
CA THR A 220 -18.49 -1.55 -7.72
C THR A 220 -18.04 -0.47 -8.71
N GLY A 221 -16.99 -0.77 -9.49
CA GLY A 221 -16.42 0.20 -10.43
C GLY A 221 -15.44 1.20 -9.82
N ALA A 222 -15.07 1.09 -8.53
CA ALA A 222 -14.04 1.94 -7.90
C ALA A 222 -12.59 1.61 -8.33
N GLY A 223 -12.38 0.52 -9.08
CA GLY A 223 -11.06 0.12 -9.58
C GLY A 223 -10.35 -0.99 -8.78
N LYS A 224 -11.09 -1.81 -8.00
CA LYS A 224 -10.51 -2.92 -7.19
C LYS A 224 -9.68 -3.91 -8.03
N SER A 225 -10.25 -4.46 -9.11
CA SER A 225 -9.55 -5.40 -10.00
C SER A 225 -8.32 -4.80 -10.67
N PHE A 226 -8.41 -3.53 -11.05
CA PHE A 226 -7.29 -2.79 -11.61
C PHE A 226 -6.14 -2.65 -10.61
N LEU A 227 -6.46 -2.26 -9.37
CA LEU A 227 -5.46 -2.15 -8.31
C LEU A 227 -4.84 -3.50 -7.97
N ALA A 228 -5.63 -4.59 -7.93
CA ALA A 228 -5.13 -5.94 -7.72
C ALA A 228 -4.12 -6.36 -8.81
N ARG A 229 -4.40 -6.08 -10.09
CA ARG A 229 -3.46 -6.31 -11.19
C ARG A 229 -2.16 -5.51 -11.03
N ARG A 230 -2.25 -4.24 -10.60
CA ARG A 230 -1.06 -3.43 -10.35
C ARG A 230 -0.22 -3.94 -9.17
N ILE A 231 -0.85 -4.43 -8.11
CA ILE A 231 -0.15 -5.09 -7.01
C ILE A 231 0.61 -6.33 -7.51
N TYR A 232 -0.02 -7.14 -8.38
CA TYR A 232 0.65 -8.27 -9.01
C TYR A 232 1.86 -7.87 -9.85
N GLU A 233 1.71 -6.90 -10.74
CA GLU A 233 2.81 -6.43 -11.58
C GLU A 233 3.96 -5.85 -10.75
N LEU A 234 3.64 -5.12 -9.68
CA LEU A 234 4.62 -4.59 -8.73
C LEU A 234 5.42 -5.73 -8.07
N ARG A 235 4.74 -6.74 -7.51
CA ARG A 235 5.40 -7.90 -6.90
C ARG A 235 6.22 -8.70 -7.91
N ARG A 236 5.71 -8.88 -9.13
CA ARG A 236 6.40 -9.59 -10.22
C ARG A 236 7.68 -8.86 -10.61
N SER A 237 7.66 -7.53 -10.73
CA SER A 237 8.84 -6.71 -11.05
C SER A 237 9.96 -6.84 -10.00
N ARG A 238 9.60 -7.22 -8.76
CA ARG A 238 10.53 -7.45 -7.65
C ARG A 238 10.89 -8.93 -7.46
N HIS A 239 10.49 -9.80 -8.39
CA HIS A 239 10.71 -11.25 -8.33
C HIS A 239 10.10 -11.92 -7.07
N GLN A 240 9.08 -11.30 -6.47
CA GLN A 240 8.39 -11.82 -5.29
C GLN A 240 7.30 -12.85 -5.63
N VAL A 241 6.84 -12.87 -6.89
CA VAL A 241 5.88 -13.86 -7.42
C VAL A 241 6.40 -14.39 -8.76
N LYS A 242 6.28 -15.70 -8.96
CA LYS A 242 6.70 -16.40 -10.20
C LYS A 242 5.50 -16.88 -11.01
N GLY A 243 4.39 -17.17 -10.34
CA GLY A 243 3.15 -17.63 -10.91
C GLY A 243 2.34 -16.54 -11.60
N ARG A 244 1.20 -16.95 -12.16
CA ARG A 244 0.28 -16.08 -12.89
C ARG A 244 -0.63 -15.29 -11.92
N PHE A 245 -1.25 -14.24 -12.46
CA PHE A 245 -2.37 -13.58 -11.82
C PHE A 245 -3.66 -14.27 -12.25
N VAL A 246 -4.39 -14.84 -11.29
CA VAL A 246 -5.69 -15.49 -11.54
C VAL A 246 -6.79 -14.61 -10.95
N GLU A 247 -7.67 -14.11 -11.81
CA GLU A 247 -8.81 -13.29 -11.41
C GLU A 247 -10.10 -14.09 -11.51
N VAL A 248 -10.87 -14.10 -10.42
CA VAL A 248 -12.13 -14.85 -10.31
C VAL A 248 -13.21 -13.92 -9.79
N ASN A 249 -14.32 -13.82 -10.52
CA ASN A 249 -15.50 -13.10 -10.05
C ASN A 249 -16.45 -14.09 -9.37
N CYS A 250 -16.48 -14.07 -8.03
CA CYS A 250 -17.30 -14.98 -7.23
C CYS A 250 -18.81 -14.83 -7.50
N ALA A 251 -19.29 -13.67 -7.98
CA ALA A 251 -20.70 -13.49 -8.33
C ALA A 251 -21.15 -14.35 -9.54
N THR A 252 -20.20 -14.83 -10.36
CA THR A 252 -20.48 -15.69 -11.52
C THR A 252 -20.51 -17.18 -11.17
N LEU A 253 -20.10 -17.52 -9.95
CA LEU A 253 -19.97 -18.89 -9.48
C LEU A 253 -21.15 -19.24 -8.55
N ARG A 254 -21.78 -20.40 -8.74
CA ARG A 254 -22.86 -20.90 -7.87
C ARG A 254 -22.81 -22.41 -7.70
N GLY A 255 -22.99 -22.88 -6.46
CA GLY A 255 -23.08 -24.30 -6.12
C GLY A 255 -21.87 -25.11 -6.60
N ASP A 256 -22.10 -26.32 -7.10
CA ASP A 256 -21.04 -27.23 -7.54
C ASP A 256 -20.11 -26.63 -8.61
N ASN A 257 -20.60 -25.69 -9.43
CA ASN A 257 -19.77 -24.98 -10.41
C ASN A 257 -18.74 -24.06 -9.74
N ALA A 258 -19.05 -23.49 -8.58
CA ALA A 258 -18.12 -22.68 -7.80
C ALA A 258 -16.99 -23.54 -7.24
N MET A 259 -17.34 -24.66 -6.61
CA MET A 259 -16.37 -25.62 -6.07
C MET A 259 -15.47 -26.17 -7.16
N SER A 260 -16.06 -26.63 -8.26
CA SER A 260 -15.35 -27.15 -9.43
C SER A 260 -14.43 -26.12 -10.10
N ALA A 261 -14.84 -24.86 -10.20
CA ALA A 261 -14.01 -23.81 -10.78
C ALA A 261 -12.84 -23.42 -9.86
N LEU A 262 -13.09 -23.20 -8.57
CA LEU A 262 -12.08 -22.76 -7.62
C LEU A 262 -11.08 -23.87 -7.28
N PHE A 263 -11.58 -25.03 -6.82
CA PHE A 263 -10.77 -26.12 -6.27
C PHE A 263 -10.48 -27.23 -7.29
N GLY A 264 -11.12 -27.21 -8.46
CA GLY A 264 -11.02 -28.30 -9.41
C GLY A 264 -11.91 -29.47 -9.02
N HIS A 265 -11.91 -30.51 -9.85
CA HIS A 265 -12.68 -31.72 -9.61
C HIS A 265 -12.05 -32.93 -10.30
N VAL A 266 -12.34 -34.11 -9.77
CA VAL A 266 -12.03 -35.39 -10.43
C VAL A 266 -13.17 -35.80 -11.36
N LYS A 267 -12.85 -36.68 -12.32
CA LYS A 267 -13.86 -37.24 -13.23
C LYS A 267 -15.00 -37.90 -12.45
N GLY A 268 -16.24 -37.55 -12.77
CA GLY A 268 -17.43 -38.12 -12.13
C GLY A 268 -17.85 -37.49 -10.80
N ALA A 269 -17.22 -36.40 -10.36
CA ALA A 269 -17.53 -35.77 -9.08
C ALA A 269 -18.95 -35.15 -9.00
N PHE A 270 -19.52 -34.69 -10.12
CA PHE A 270 -20.89 -34.18 -10.22
C PHE A 270 -21.49 -34.39 -11.62
N THR A 271 -22.77 -34.09 -11.79
CA THR A 271 -23.47 -34.17 -13.09
C THR A 271 -22.86 -33.20 -14.11
N GLY A 272 -22.10 -33.74 -15.06
CA GLY A 272 -21.36 -32.96 -16.06
C GLY A 272 -19.83 -33.00 -15.93
N ALA A 273 -19.29 -33.65 -14.90
CA ALA A 273 -17.85 -33.85 -14.68
C ALA A 273 -17.25 -34.92 -15.61
N VAL A 274 -17.24 -34.66 -16.93
CA VAL A 274 -16.77 -35.61 -17.96
C VAL A 274 -15.24 -35.80 -17.91
N GLN A 275 -14.49 -34.74 -17.59
CA GLN A 275 -13.03 -34.74 -17.47
C GLN A 275 -12.59 -34.04 -16.19
N ALA A 276 -11.45 -34.43 -15.62
CA ALA A 276 -10.91 -33.77 -14.45
C ALA A 276 -10.38 -32.36 -14.77
N ARG A 277 -10.44 -31.45 -13.79
CA ARG A 277 -9.94 -30.06 -13.91
C ARG A 277 -9.14 -29.68 -12.66
N GLY A 278 -8.00 -29.02 -12.84
CA GLY A 278 -7.10 -28.66 -11.73
C GLY A 278 -7.54 -27.50 -10.84
N GLY A 279 -8.52 -26.69 -11.27
CA GLY A 279 -9.05 -25.56 -10.50
C GLY A 279 -8.22 -24.28 -10.59
N LEU A 280 -8.86 -23.14 -10.31
CA LEU A 280 -8.27 -21.80 -10.39
C LEU A 280 -7.26 -21.54 -9.26
N LEU A 281 -7.42 -22.16 -8.10
CA LEU A 281 -6.44 -22.08 -7.01
C LEU A 281 -5.11 -22.68 -7.45
N LYS A 282 -5.11 -23.88 -8.05
CA LYS A 282 -3.88 -24.51 -8.54
C LYS A 282 -3.25 -23.72 -9.68
N GLU A 283 -4.05 -23.07 -10.52
CA GLU A 283 -3.51 -22.16 -11.53
C GLU A 283 -2.79 -20.95 -10.93
N ALA A 284 -3.17 -20.51 -9.73
CA ALA A 284 -2.58 -19.37 -9.02
C ALA A 284 -1.30 -19.72 -8.23
N ASP A 285 -0.83 -20.96 -8.33
CA ASP A 285 0.34 -21.47 -7.60
C ASP A 285 1.61 -20.64 -7.89
N GLY A 286 2.30 -20.22 -6.81
CA GLY A 286 3.43 -19.30 -6.85
C GLY A 286 3.09 -17.87 -7.30
N GLY A 287 1.81 -17.55 -7.46
CA GLY A 287 1.26 -16.32 -8.04
C GLY A 287 0.32 -15.57 -7.10
N ILE A 288 -0.66 -14.88 -7.69
CA ILE A 288 -1.69 -14.15 -6.94
C ILE A 288 -3.07 -14.58 -7.42
N LEU A 289 -3.92 -14.96 -6.47
CA LEU A 289 -5.34 -15.18 -6.65
C LEU A 289 -6.09 -13.90 -6.25
N PHE A 290 -6.83 -13.32 -7.18
CA PHE A 290 -7.76 -12.22 -6.91
C PHE A 290 -9.20 -12.72 -6.94
N LEU A 291 -9.88 -12.67 -5.80
CA LEU A 291 -11.29 -13.03 -5.65
C LEU A 291 -12.14 -11.76 -5.57
N ASP A 292 -12.79 -11.39 -6.67
CA ASP A 292 -13.72 -10.26 -6.69
C ASP A 292 -15.10 -10.70 -6.21
N GLU A 293 -15.72 -9.84 -5.39
CA GLU A 293 -16.99 -10.09 -4.72
C GLU A 293 -17.02 -11.36 -3.86
N ILE A 294 -15.98 -11.56 -3.03
CA ILE A 294 -15.83 -12.73 -2.12
C ILE A 294 -17.06 -12.96 -1.20
N ALA A 295 -17.82 -11.90 -0.91
CA ALA A 295 -19.04 -11.96 -0.11
C ALA A 295 -20.20 -12.71 -0.77
N GLU A 296 -20.06 -13.14 -2.03
CA GLU A 296 -21.03 -13.97 -2.75
C GLU A 296 -20.75 -15.48 -2.65
N LEU A 297 -19.62 -15.89 -2.06
CA LEU A 297 -19.33 -17.31 -1.84
C LEU A 297 -20.30 -17.93 -0.82
N GLY A 298 -20.70 -19.18 -1.04
CA GLY A 298 -21.49 -19.95 -0.08
C GLY A 298 -20.65 -20.46 1.09
N ALA A 299 -21.32 -21.05 2.09
CA ALA A 299 -20.68 -21.45 3.34
C ALA A 299 -19.63 -22.57 3.15
N ASP A 300 -19.89 -23.50 2.24
CA ASP A 300 -18.99 -24.62 1.93
C ASP A 300 -17.74 -24.11 1.19
N GLU A 301 -17.91 -23.21 0.21
CA GLU A 301 -16.79 -22.60 -0.49
C GLU A 301 -15.93 -21.75 0.44
N GLN A 302 -16.55 -21.05 1.40
CA GLN A 302 -15.84 -20.28 2.42
C GLN A 302 -15.00 -21.19 3.33
N ALA A 303 -15.53 -22.34 3.75
CA ALA A 303 -14.80 -23.31 4.58
C ALA A 303 -13.59 -23.90 3.83
N MET A 304 -13.78 -24.30 2.57
CA MET A 304 -12.70 -24.83 1.75
C MET A 304 -11.64 -23.77 1.44
N LEU A 305 -12.06 -22.52 1.19
CA LEU A 305 -11.17 -21.41 0.93
C LEU A 305 -10.31 -21.08 2.16
N LEU A 306 -10.89 -21.12 3.37
CA LEU A 306 -10.14 -20.94 4.60
C LEU A 306 -9.00 -21.96 4.72
N LYS A 307 -9.30 -23.26 4.54
CA LYS A 307 -8.28 -24.33 4.56
C LYS A 307 -7.18 -24.07 3.52
N ALA A 308 -7.56 -23.70 2.30
CA ALA A 308 -6.59 -23.40 1.23
C ALA A 308 -5.69 -22.19 1.55
N ILE A 309 -6.21 -21.17 2.26
CA ILE A 309 -5.44 -19.98 2.64
C ILE A 309 -4.43 -20.30 3.76
N GLU A 310 -4.85 -21.10 4.74
CA GLU A 310 -4.06 -21.39 5.94
C GLU A 310 -3.03 -22.50 5.71
N GLU A 311 -3.46 -23.62 5.14
CA GLU A 311 -2.63 -24.82 4.98
C GLU A 311 -1.93 -24.90 3.63
N LYS A 312 -2.28 -24.02 2.68
CA LYS A 312 -1.85 -24.09 1.27
C LYS A 312 -2.22 -25.40 0.57
N ARG A 313 -3.14 -26.16 1.16
CA ARG A 313 -3.58 -27.48 0.69
C ARG A 313 -5.10 -27.53 0.65
N PHE A 314 -5.64 -28.19 -0.36
CA PHE A 314 -7.08 -28.36 -0.52
C PHE A 314 -7.39 -29.64 -1.28
N PHE A 315 -8.61 -30.15 -1.12
CA PHE A 315 -9.09 -31.30 -1.88
C PHE A 315 -9.86 -30.82 -3.11
N PRO A 316 -9.49 -31.27 -4.33
CA PRO A 316 -10.37 -31.14 -5.48
C PRO A 316 -11.72 -31.80 -5.19
N TYR A 317 -12.80 -31.25 -5.76
CA TYR A 317 -14.14 -31.76 -5.52
C TYR A 317 -14.26 -33.23 -5.96
N GLY A 318 -14.71 -34.08 -5.03
CA GLY A 318 -14.80 -35.54 -5.20
C GLY A 318 -13.49 -36.31 -5.09
N SER A 319 -12.39 -35.68 -4.66
CA SER A 319 -11.09 -36.34 -4.48
C SER A 319 -10.73 -36.58 -3.02
N ASP A 320 -10.15 -37.74 -2.73
CA ASP A 320 -9.51 -38.05 -1.44
C ASP A 320 -8.02 -37.67 -1.42
N HIS A 321 -7.50 -37.08 -2.50
CA HIS A 321 -6.10 -36.66 -2.59
C HIS A 321 -5.98 -35.14 -2.50
N GLU A 322 -5.13 -34.66 -1.61
CA GLU A 322 -4.85 -33.23 -1.48
C GLU A 322 -3.99 -32.71 -2.63
N THR A 323 -4.27 -31.47 -3.01
CA THR A 323 -3.49 -30.66 -3.92
C THR A 323 -2.93 -29.47 -3.16
N GLU A 324 -1.66 -29.15 -3.40
CA GLU A 324 -0.98 -28.00 -2.80
C GLU A 324 -0.94 -26.82 -3.77
N SER A 325 -1.11 -25.61 -3.24
CA SER A 325 -0.89 -24.36 -3.97
C SER A 325 -0.46 -23.22 -3.04
N ASP A 326 0.74 -22.69 -3.26
CA ASP A 326 1.25 -21.52 -2.54
C ASP A 326 0.92 -20.23 -3.30
N PHE A 327 -0.31 -19.75 -3.14
CA PHE A 327 -0.77 -18.49 -3.71
C PHE A 327 -0.85 -17.37 -2.66
N SER A 328 -0.63 -16.13 -3.10
CA SER A 328 -1.00 -14.93 -2.35
C SER A 328 -2.45 -14.54 -2.67
N LEU A 329 -3.20 -14.08 -1.67
CA LEU A 329 -4.61 -13.71 -1.83
C LEU A 329 -4.81 -12.19 -1.86
N ILE A 330 -5.58 -11.72 -2.84
CA ILE A 330 -6.24 -10.40 -2.80
C ILE A 330 -7.75 -10.66 -2.90
N ALA A 331 -8.53 -10.16 -1.95
CA ALA A 331 -9.98 -10.27 -1.94
C ALA A 331 -10.61 -8.91 -2.21
N GLY A 332 -11.67 -8.86 -3.01
CA GLY A 332 -12.45 -7.67 -3.32
C GLY A 332 -13.90 -7.81 -2.87
N THR A 333 -14.51 -6.75 -2.33
CA THR A 333 -15.96 -6.73 -2.10
C THR A 333 -16.54 -5.32 -2.03
N HIS A 334 -17.80 -5.16 -2.42
CA HIS A 334 -18.59 -3.96 -2.14
C HIS A 334 -19.48 -4.07 -0.89
N ARG A 335 -19.60 -5.27 -0.30
CA ARG A 335 -20.45 -5.53 0.86
C ARG A 335 -19.68 -5.33 2.17
N ASN A 336 -20.41 -5.02 3.23
CA ASN A 336 -19.84 -4.98 4.57
C ASN A 336 -19.72 -6.42 5.12
N LEU A 337 -18.50 -6.97 5.14
CA LEU A 337 -18.26 -8.33 5.61
C LEU A 337 -18.55 -8.52 7.10
N ALA A 338 -18.27 -7.51 7.94
CA ALA A 338 -18.59 -7.59 9.37
C ALA A 338 -20.09 -7.75 9.61
N GLN A 339 -20.91 -7.00 8.85
CA GLN A 339 -22.36 -7.18 8.87
C GLN A 339 -22.76 -8.58 8.39
N ARG A 340 -22.16 -9.08 7.30
CA ARG A 340 -22.45 -10.43 6.79
C ARG A 340 -22.09 -11.53 7.77
N VAL A 341 -21.04 -11.34 8.58
CA VAL A 341 -20.70 -12.24 9.68
C VAL A 341 -21.79 -12.23 10.75
N SER A 342 -22.25 -11.03 11.16
CA SER A 342 -23.34 -10.92 12.14
C SER A 342 -24.67 -11.53 11.66
N GLU A 343 -24.90 -11.55 10.35
CA GLU A 343 -26.08 -12.15 9.70
C GLU A 343 -25.92 -13.67 9.47
N GLY A 344 -24.78 -14.27 9.80
CA GLY A 344 -24.50 -15.69 9.55
C GLY A 344 -24.29 -16.03 8.07
N LEU A 345 -24.13 -15.03 7.20
CA LEU A 345 -23.94 -15.19 5.76
C LEU A 345 -22.46 -15.28 5.35
N PHE A 346 -21.55 -14.99 6.27
CA PHE A 346 -20.10 -15.10 6.06
C PHE A 346 -19.45 -15.64 7.33
N ARG A 347 -18.47 -16.53 7.20
CA ARG A 347 -17.82 -17.13 8.36
C ARG A 347 -16.87 -16.16 9.05
N GLU A 348 -16.90 -16.16 10.37
CA GLU A 348 -16.06 -15.30 11.21
C GLU A 348 -14.57 -15.63 11.08
N ASP A 349 -14.22 -16.92 11.02
CA ASP A 349 -12.86 -17.41 10.87
C ASP A 349 -12.20 -16.95 9.55
N LEU A 350 -12.91 -17.10 8.43
CA LEU A 350 -12.47 -16.61 7.13
C LEU A 350 -12.32 -15.09 7.13
N TYR A 351 -13.28 -14.37 7.72
CA TYR A 351 -13.19 -12.91 7.83
C TYR A 351 -11.96 -12.47 8.61
N ALA A 352 -11.72 -13.08 9.78
CA ALA A 352 -10.54 -12.81 10.60
C ALA A 352 -9.24 -13.06 9.81
N ARG A 353 -9.21 -14.11 8.98
CA ARG A 353 -8.03 -14.45 8.17
C ARG A 353 -7.75 -13.45 7.04
N ILE A 354 -8.78 -12.93 6.37
CA ILE A 354 -8.61 -12.03 5.21
C ILE A 354 -8.57 -10.54 5.59
N ASN A 355 -9.06 -10.15 6.77
CA ASN A 355 -9.19 -8.75 7.21
C ASN A 355 -7.89 -8.14 7.77
N MET A 356 -6.75 -8.83 7.67
CA MET A 356 -5.47 -8.35 8.20
C MET A 356 -5.02 -7.02 7.56
N TRP A 357 -5.11 -6.92 6.22
CA TRP A 357 -4.76 -5.72 5.47
C TRP A 357 -5.96 -5.23 4.67
N THR A 358 -6.74 -4.33 5.27
CA THR A 358 -7.98 -3.83 4.67
C THR A 358 -7.81 -2.40 4.15
N PHE A 359 -8.19 -2.19 2.88
CA PHE A 359 -8.14 -0.89 2.21
C PHE A 359 -9.49 -0.56 1.59
N ALA A 360 -10.07 0.58 1.96
CA ALA A 360 -11.34 1.06 1.44
C ALA A 360 -11.12 2.02 0.28
N LEU A 361 -11.41 1.58 -0.94
CA LEU A 361 -11.31 2.39 -2.14
C LEU A 361 -12.51 3.35 -2.20
N PRO A 362 -12.28 4.68 -2.25
CA PRO A 362 -13.36 5.64 -2.37
C PRO A 362 -14.01 5.56 -3.77
N GLY A 363 -15.32 5.81 -3.79
CA GLY A 363 -16.07 6.00 -5.03
C GLY A 363 -15.65 7.28 -5.74
N LEU A 364 -15.98 7.42 -7.03
CA LEU A 364 -15.60 8.57 -7.83
C LEU A 364 -16.18 9.89 -7.28
N ALA A 365 -17.43 9.87 -6.81
CA ALA A 365 -18.07 11.03 -6.18
C ALA A 365 -17.38 11.52 -4.90
N GLN A 366 -16.60 10.66 -4.23
CA GLN A 366 -15.83 10.99 -3.03
C GLN A 366 -14.42 11.54 -3.34
N ARG A 367 -13.99 11.47 -4.61
CA ARG A 367 -12.70 11.97 -5.11
C ARG A 367 -12.87 12.66 -6.46
N ARG A 368 -13.65 13.74 -6.47
CA ARG A 368 -13.99 14.49 -7.70
C ARG A 368 -12.76 15.14 -8.34
N GLU A 369 -11.76 15.49 -7.54
CA GLU A 369 -10.48 16.01 -8.00
C GLU A 369 -9.69 15.03 -8.89
N ASP A 370 -10.02 13.74 -8.84
CA ASP A 370 -9.42 12.72 -9.71
C ASP A 370 -10.16 12.61 -11.05
N ILE A 371 -11.31 13.25 -11.26
CA ILE A 371 -12.07 13.15 -12.51
C ILE A 371 -11.28 13.68 -13.70
N GLU A 372 -10.74 14.90 -13.61
CA GLU A 372 -9.97 15.51 -14.71
C GLU A 372 -8.78 14.63 -15.14
N PRO A 373 -7.88 14.18 -14.23
CA PRO A 373 -6.81 13.25 -14.59
C PRO A 373 -7.30 11.94 -15.22
N ASN A 374 -8.45 11.40 -14.77
CA ASN A 374 -9.00 10.16 -15.32
C ASN A 374 -9.64 10.37 -16.70
N VAL A 375 -10.22 11.53 -16.99
CA VAL A 375 -10.71 11.88 -18.33
C VAL A 375 -9.57 11.88 -19.33
N ASP A 376 -8.44 12.51 -18.97
CA ASP A 376 -7.25 12.55 -19.82
C ASP A 376 -6.68 11.14 -20.06
N TYR A 377 -6.66 10.30 -19.01
CA TYR A 377 -6.24 8.89 -19.10
C TYR A 377 -7.15 8.08 -20.04
N GLU A 378 -8.47 8.16 -19.87
CA GLU A 378 -9.43 7.41 -20.69
C GLU A 378 -9.41 7.87 -22.16
N LEU A 379 -9.24 9.18 -22.43
CA LEU A 379 -9.05 9.67 -23.79
C LEU A 379 -7.76 9.17 -24.43
N ALA A 380 -6.65 9.19 -23.69
CA ALA A 380 -5.37 8.70 -24.18
C ALA A 380 -5.44 7.18 -24.44
N LYS A 381 -6.14 6.44 -23.58
CA LYS A 381 -6.41 5.01 -23.76
C LYS A 381 -7.25 4.76 -25.02
N TYR A 382 -8.40 5.44 -25.16
CA TYR A 382 -9.24 5.34 -26.35
C TYR A 382 -8.46 5.65 -27.63
N SER A 383 -7.65 6.72 -27.61
CA SER A 383 -6.87 7.13 -28.78
C SER A 383 -5.82 6.09 -29.19
N ARG A 384 -5.24 5.37 -28.22
CA ARG A 384 -4.32 4.25 -28.50
C ARG A 384 -5.06 3.05 -29.07
N ASP A 385 -6.18 2.67 -28.46
CA ASP A 385 -6.93 1.47 -28.82
C ASP A 385 -7.59 1.60 -30.21
N GLN A 386 -8.09 2.79 -30.55
CA GLN A 386 -8.76 3.07 -31.83
C GLN A 386 -7.83 3.72 -32.88
N GLN A 387 -6.54 3.87 -32.56
CA GLN A 387 -5.53 4.53 -33.41
C GLN A 387 -5.97 5.90 -33.96
N THR A 388 -6.85 6.61 -33.23
CA THR A 388 -7.48 7.85 -33.66
C THR A 388 -7.26 8.91 -32.59
N ARG A 389 -6.81 10.10 -32.99
CA ARG A 389 -6.53 11.18 -32.04
C ARG A 389 -7.82 11.91 -31.69
N VAL A 390 -8.31 11.71 -30.47
CA VAL A 390 -9.52 12.37 -29.97
C VAL A 390 -9.17 13.41 -28.91
N ARG A 391 -9.82 14.58 -28.96
CA ARG A 391 -9.65 15.66 -27.98
C ARG A 391 -10.96 16.42 -27.77
N PHE A 392 -11.12 17.03 -26.59
CA PHE A 392 -12.14 18.04 -26.37
C PHE A 392 -11.76 19.35 -27.04
N ASP A 393 -12.77 20.08 -27.53
CA ASP A 393 -12.65 21.52 -27.69
C ASP A 393 -12.59 22.18 -26.30
N THR A 394 -11.98 23.36 -26.20
CA THR A 394 -11.71 24.04 -24.93
C THR A 394 -12.98 24.23 -24.09
N ASP A 395 -14.04 24.77 -24.70
CA ASP A 395 -15.31 25.03 -24.02
C ASP A 395 -16.03 23.74 -23.64
N ALA A 396 -15.97 22.72 -24.50
CA ALA A 396 -16.57 21.41 -24.24
C ALA A 396 -15.92 20.75 -23.01
N ARG A 397 -14.59 20.81 -22.90
CA ARG A 397 -13.85 20.29 -21.75
C ARG A 397 -14.28 20.99 -20.46
N GLN A 398 -14.37 22.32 -20.47
CA GLN A 398 -14.75 23.09 -19.30
C GLN A 398 -16.17 22.76 -18.84
N HIS A 399 -17.13 22.68 -19.77
CA HIS A 399 -18.51 22.29 -19.46
C HIS A 399 -18.60 20.88 -18.88
N TYR A 400 -17.90 19.91 -19.49
CA TYR A 400 -17.92 18.53 -19.01
C TYR A 400 -17.33 18.41 -17.60
N LEU A 401 -16.17 19.04 -17.35
CA LEU A 401 -15.54 19.01 -16.02
C LEU A 401 -16.38 19.74 -14.97
N ALA A 402 -16.99 20.88 -15.32
CA ALA A 402 -17.88 21.60 -14.42
C ALA A 402 -19.08 20.75 -14.00
N PHE A 403 -19.71 20.04 -14.96
CA PHE A 403 -20.78 19.10 -14.68
C PHE A 403 -20.30 17.90 -13.87
N ALA A 404 -19.23 17.24 -14.32
CA ALA A 404 -18.70 16.01 -13.72
C ALA A 404 -18.25 16.21 -12.26
N CYS A 405 -17.72 17.39 -11.93
CA CYS A 405 -17.33 17.77 -10.57
C CYS A 405 -18.47 18.39 -9.75
N SER A 406 -19.67 18.57 -10.31
CA SER A 406 -20.80 19.16 -9.59
C SER A 406 -21.38 18.20 -8.55
N PRO A 407 -22.13 18.72 -7.54
CA PRO A 407 -22.88 17.89 -6.61
C PRO A 407 -23.97 17.03 -7.27
N GLN A 408 -24.47 17.45 -8.44
CA GLN A 408 -25.47 16.71 -9.21
C GLN A 408 -24.90 15.44 -9.84
N ALA A 409 -23.56 15.35 -9.96
CA ALA A 409 -22.89 14.18 -10.49
C ALA A 409 -22.77 13.08 -9.43
N LEU A 410 -23.63 12.06 -9.54
CA LEU A 410 -23.72 10.96 -8.57
C LEU A 410 -22.66 9.89 -8.80
N TRP A 411 -22.24 9.69 -10.05
CA TRP A 411 -21.28 8.66 -10.46
C TRP A 411 -21.57 7.28 -9.85
N ARG A 412 -22.83 6.81 -9.96
CA ARG A 412 -23.28 5.54 -9.36
C ARG A 412 -22.45 4.35 -9.85
N GLY A 413 -21.98 4.39 -11.10
CA GLY A 413 -21.10 3.38 -11.68
C GLY A 413 -19.60 3.67 -11.54
N ASN A 414 -19.21 4.70 -10.78
CA ASN A 414 -17.83 5.12 -10.53
C ASN A 414 -17.02 5.25 -11.84
N PHE A 415 -15.79 4.71 -11.88
CA PHE A 415 -14.90 4.82 -13.04
C PHE A 415 -15.40 4.03 -14.26
N ARG A 416 -16.23 3.00 -14.06
CA ARG A 416 -16.87 2.29 -15.17
C ARG A 416 -17.82 3.21 -15.93
N GLU A 417 -18.57 4.05 -15.21
CA GLU A 417 -19.48 5.03 -15.81
C GLU A 417 -18.70 6.19 -16.46
N LEU A 418 -17.65 6.68 -15.80
CA LEU A 418 -16.76 7.71 -16.37
C LEU A 418 -16.11 7.24 -17.68
N SER A 419 -15.52 6.03 -17.70
CA SER A 419 -14.91 5.44 -18.89
C SER A 419 -15.93 5.27 -20.01
N ALA A 420 -17.16 4.83 -19.68
CA ALA A 420 -18.23 4.71 -20.66
C ALA A 420 -18.68 6.07 -21.23
N SER A 421 -18.76 7.11 -20.39
CA SER A 421 -19.08 8.49 -20.79
C SER A 421 -18.03 9.05 -21.76
N VAL A 422 -16.75 8.96 -21.40
CA VAL A 422 -15.64 9.41 -22.25
C VAL A 422 -15.59 8.62 -23.57
N THR A 423 -15.77 7.30 -23.50
CA THR A 423 -15.80 6.43 -24.69
C THR A 423 -16.93 6.81 -25.64
N ARG A 424 -18.14 7.06 -25.12
CA ARG A 424 -19.29 7.50 -25.93
C ARG A 424 -19.00 8.82 -26.64
N MET A 425 -18.60 9.85 -25.89
CA MET A 425 -18.26 11.15 -26.47
C MET A 425 -17.14 11.04 -27.50
N ALA A 426 -16.12 10.22 -27.23
CA ALA A 426 -15.02 9.99 -28.17
C ALA A 426 -15.45 9.24 -29.44
N THR A 427 -16.43 8.35 -29.33
CA THR A 427 -16.95 7.57 -30.46
C THR A 427 -17.83 8.41 -31.39
N PHE A 428 -18.60 9.34 -30.83
CA PHE A 428 -19.42 10.27 -31.61
C PHE A 428 -18.66 11.53 -32.05
N ALA A 429 -17.38 11.66 -31.70
CA ALA A 429 -16.56 12.81 -32.06
C ALA A 429 -16.20 12.82 -33.55
N GLU A 430 -16.92 13.61 -34.33
CA GLU A 430 -16.57 13.87 -35.74
C GLU A 430 -15.18 14.51 -35.84
N ASN A 431 -14.34 13.99 -36.73
CA ASN A 431 -12.94 14.42 -36.91
C ASN A 431 -12.10 14.40 -35.61
N GLY A 432 -12.47 13.56 -34.63
CA GLY A 432 -11.77 13.43 -33.36
C GLY A 432 -11.92 14.65 -32.43
N ARG A 433 -12.98 15.46 -32.60
CA ARG A 433 -13.28 16.58 -31.70
C ARG A 433 -14.57 16.35 -30.91
N ILE A 434 -14.45 16.38 -29.59
CA ILE A 434 -15.60 16.38 -28.69
C ILE A 434 -16.05 17.83 -28.51
N THR A 435 -17.19 18.15 -29.11
CA THR A 435 -17.81 19.48 -29.11
C THR A 435 -18.72 19.68 -27.90
N THR A 436 -19.14 20.92 -27.64
CA THR A 436 -20.06 21.24 -26.54
C THR A 436 -21.42 20.55 -26.71
N ALA A 437 -21.87 20.34 -27.94
CA ALA A 437 -23.12 19.63 -28.23
C ALA A 437 -23.07 18.17 -27.74
N LEU A 438 -21.97 17.45 -28.01
CA LEU A 438 -21.76 16.07 -27.54
C LEU A 438 -21.67 16.00 -26.01
N VAL A 439 -21.02 16.98 -25.38
CA VAL A 439 -20.95 17.08 -23.91
C VAL A 439 -22.33 17.31 -23.31
N GLN A 440 -23.17 18.13 -23.93
CA GLN A 440 -24.52 18.39 -23.47
C GLN A 440 -25.40 17.14 -23.56
N GLU A 441 -25.36 16.43 -24.70
CA GLU A 441 -26.08 15.16 -24.89
C GLU A 441 -25.68 14.12 -23.84
N GLU A 442 -24.37 13.92 -23.62
CA GLU A 442 -23.88 12.97 -22.61
C GLU A 442 -24.26 13.41 -21.18
N THR A 443 -24.26 14.71 -20.90
CA THR A 443 -24.68 15.26 -19.60
C THR A 443 -26.16 14.98 -19.33
N GLU A 444 -27.03 15.18 -20.32
CA GLU A 444 -28.46 14.88 -20.24
C GLU A 444 -28.71 13.37 -20.07
N ARG A 445 -27.95 12.55 -20.79
CA ARG A 445 -27.95 11.09 -20.63
C ARG A 445 -27.56 10.66 -19.21
N LEU A 446 -26.49 11.21 -18.64
CA LEU A 446 -26.05 10.88 -17.29
C LEU A 446 -27.06 11.34 -16.24
N LYS A 447 -27.65 12.54 -16.41
CA LYS A 447 -28.72 13.05 -15.53
C LYS A 447 -29.93 12.11 -15.50
N SER A 448 -30.42 11.70 -16.67
CA SER A 448 -31.56 10.75 -16.76
C SER A 448 -31.22 9.39 -16.17
N GLN A 449 -30.00 8.90 -16.34
CA GLN A 449 -29.56 7.63 -15.75
C GLN A 449 -29.48 7.69 -14.22
N TRP A 450 -29.02 8.81 -13.64
CA TRP A 450 -28.83 8.97 -12.19
C TRP A 450 -30.09 9.25 -11.40
N HIS A 451 -31.02 9.98 -11.99
CA HIS A 451 -32.34 10.20 -11.39
C HIS A 451 -33.26 9.00 -11.65
N GLY A 452 -32.77 8.01 -12.40
CA GLY A 452 -33.59 6.98 -13.00
C GLY A 452 -34.61 7.60 -13.93
N ILE A 453 -35.44 6.76 -14.53
CA ILE A 453 -36.80 7.19 -14.77
C ILE A 453 -37.35 7.47 -13.37
N GLU A 454 -37.16 8.69 -12.85
CA GLU A 454 -38.13 9.25 -11.92
C GLU A 454 -39.43 8.94 -12.63
N THR A 455 -40.19 8.03 -12.04
CA THR A 455 -41.58 7.84 -12.39
C THR A 455 -42.24 9.11 -11.86
N SER A 456 -41.88 10.27 -12.43
CA SER A 456 -42.73 11.43 -12.46
C SER A 456 -43.92 10.89 -13.22
N VAL A 457 -44.88 10.40 -12.44
CA VAL A 457 -46.18 10.09 -12.95
C VAL A 457 -46.64 11.45 -13.45
N ALA A 458 -46.59 11.64 -14.77
CA ALA A 458 -47.08 12.84 -15.40
C ALA A 458 -48.48 13.07 -14.80
N LEU A 459 -48.61 14.19 -14.07
CA LEU A 459 -49.86 14.53 -13.43
C LEU A 459 -50.92 14.62 -14.54
N PRO A 460 -52.12 14.04 -14.34
CA PRO A 460 -53.18 14.13 -15.33
C PRO A 460 -53.49 15.60 -15.67
N ALA A 461 -53.85 15.86 -16.93
CA ALA A 461 -54.26 17.20 -17.35
C ALA A 461 -55.45 17.67 -16.50
N GLY A 462 -55.29 18.79 -15.78
CA GLY A 462 -56.30 19.35 -14.87
C GLY A 462 -55.82 19.64 -13.45
N VAL A 463 -54.63 19.15 -13.06
CA VAL A 463 -53.98 19.55 -11.80
C VAL A 463 -53.32 20.92 -12.01
N GLY A 464 -53.76 21.93 -11.25
CA GLY A 464 -53.20 23.29 -11.30
C GLY A 464 -51.80 23.40 -10.68
N GLU A 465 -51.30 24.63 -10.53
CA GLU A 465 -50.05 24.87 -9.77
C GLU A 465 -50.25 24.46 -8.31
N ILE A 466 -49.47 23.49 -7.86
CA ILE A 466 -49.47 22.98 -6.48
C ILE A 466 -48.05 23.02 -5.92
N ASP A 467 -47.93 23.20 -4.61
CA ASP A 467 -46.65 23.20 -3.92
C ASP A 467 -45.90 21.88 -4.09
N LEU A 468 -44.56 21.92 -4.05
CA LEU A 468 -43.69 20.75 -4.20
C LEU A 468 -44.02 19.63 -3.19
N PHE A 469 -44.48 20.00 -1.99
CA PHE A 469 -44.94 19.06 -0.96
C PHE A 469 -46.20 18.29 -1.39
N ASP A 470 -47.25 19.00 -1.83
CA ASP A 470 -48.49 18.38 -2.31
C ASP A 470 -48.25 17.56 -3.59
N ARG A 471 -47.33 18.02 -4.45
CA ARG A 471 -46.93 17.32 -5.67
C ARG A 471 -46.33 15.95 -5.40
N GLN A 472 -45.34 15.86 -4.50
CA GLN A 472 -44.68 14.59 -4.17
C GLN A 472 -45.64 13.59 -3.51
N GLN A 473 -46.57 14.08 -2.68
CA GLN A 473 -47.64 13.24 -2.14
C GLN A 473 -48.56 12.72 -3.24
N LEU A 474 -49.03 13.59 -4.12
CA LEU A 474 -49.95 13.23 -5.20
C LEU A 474 -49.33 12.23 -6.17
N GLU A 475 -48.07 12.42 -6.59
CA GLU A 475 -47.35 11.48 -7.45
C GLU A 475 -47.29 10.07 -6.84
N THR A 476 -47.00 9.99 -5.53
CA THR A 476 -47.02 8.73 -4.78
C THR A 476 -48.43 8.11 -4.78
N VAL A 477 -49.48 8.90 -4.49
CA VAL A 477 -50.87 8.42 -4.48
C VAL A 477 -51.28 7.89 -5.86
N ILE A 478 -50.96 8.59 -6.95
CA ILE A 478 -51.30 8.17 -8.31
C ILE A 478 -50.55 6.89 -8.68
N ALA A 479 -49.26 6.78 -8.33
CA ALA A 479 -48.48 5.56 -8.55
C ALA A 479 -49.10 4.35 -7.84
N VAL A 480 -49.58 4.52 -6.60
CA VAL A 480 -50.28 3.47 -5.86
C VAL A 480 -51.64 3.14 -6.48
N CYS A 481 -52.39 4.14 -6.95
CA CYS A 481 -53.67 3.90 -7.61
C CYS A 481 -53.51 3.08 -8.91
N ARG A 482 -52.50 3.40 -9.74
CA ARG A 482 -52.26 2.70 -11.01
C ARG A 482 -51.85 1.23 -10.86
N ARG A 483 -51.18 0.87 -9.77
CA ARG A 483 -50.76 -0.52 -9.49
C ARG A 483 -51.83 -1.35 -8.77
N SER A 484 -52.85 -0.71 -8.22
CA SER A 484 -53.90 -1.39 -7.44
C SER A 484 -55.11 -1.77 -8.31
N GLN A 485 -55.75 -2.89 -7.99
CA GLN A 485 -56.88 -3.40 -8.78
C GLN A 485 -58.20 -2.67 -8.48
N THR A 486 -58.36 -2.17 -7.25
CA THR A 486 -59.56 -1.45 -6.81
C THR A 486 -59.20 -0.25 -5.94
N LEU A 487 -60.10 0.73 -5.86
CA LEU A 487 -59.95 1.89 -4.98
C LEU A 487 -59.73 1.49 -3.50
N SER A 488 -60.40 0.42 -3.06
CA SER A 488 -60.26 -0.11 -1.70
C SER A 488 -58.88 -0.71 -1.43
N ASP A 489 -58.27 -1.34 -2.42
CA ASP A 489 -56.91 -1.90 -2.33
C ASP A 489 -55.84 -0.79 -2.27
N ALA A 490 -55.99 0.21 -3.13
CA ALA A 490 -55.12 1.40 -3.12
C ALA A 490 -55.20 2.13 -1.77
N GLY A 491 -56.41 2.33 -1.25
CA GLY A 491 -56.63 2.96 0.05
C GLY A 491 -55.99 2.18 1.21
N ARG A 492 -56.12 0.85 1.23
CA ARG A 492 -55.47 0.00 2.27
C ARG A 492 -53.95 0.10 2.22
N THR A 493 -53.38 0.21 1.03
CA THR A 493 -51.94 0.35 0.83
C THR A 493 -51.43 1.71 1.31
N LEU A 494 -52.12 2.79 0.94
CA LEU A 494 -51.75 4.16 1.32
C LEU A 494 -51.94 4.44 2.81
N PHE A 495 -53.00 3.89 3.41
CA PHE A 495 -53.34 4.12 4.82
C PHE A 495 -52.97 2.94 5.74
N ALA A 496 -52.03 2.08 5.33
CA ALA A 496 -51.69 0.82 5.97
C ALA A 496 -51.44 0.92 7.48
N VAL A 497 -50.82 2.01 7.95
CA VAL A 497 -50.56 2.27 9.37
C VAL A 497 -51.78 2.89 10.06
N SER A 498 -52.32 3.99 9.51
CA SER A 498 -53.41 4.75 10.16
C SER A 498 -54.74 3.98 10.26
N ARG A 499 -54.97 3.00 9.39
CA ARG A 499 -56.18 2.17 9.41
C ARG A 499 -56.23 1.23 10.62
N GLN A 500 -55.08 0.80 11.14
CA GLN A 500 -55.00 -0.13 12.28
C GLN A 500 -55.50 0.51 13.59
N GLN A 501 -55.50 1.84 13.66
CA GLN A 501 -55.91 2.60 14.83
C GLN A 501 -57.40 2.99 14.80
N LYS A 502 -58.16 2.58 13.78
CA LYS A 502 -59.56 2.98 13.59
C LYS A 502 -60.52 1.81 13.81
N LYS A 503 -61.58 2.05 14.59
CA LYS A 503 -62.68 1.08 14.82
C LYS A 503 -63.41 0.67 13.53
N GLN A 504 -63.55 1.59 12.57
CA GLN A 504 -64.14 1.32 11.24
C GLN A 504 -63.37 2.13 10.17
N PRO A 505 -62.34 1.56 9.54
CA PRO A 505 -61.59 2.23 8.49
C PRO A 505 -62.34 2.17 7.15
N ASN A 506 -62.73 3.34 6.63
CA ASN A 506 -63.22 3.49 5.24
C ASN A 506 -62.14 4.16 4.38
N ASP A 507 -61.12 3.38 4.04
CA ASP A 507 -59.91 3.85 3.35
C ASP A 507 -60.19 4.24 1.88
N ALA A 508 -61.20 3.63 1.26
CA ALA A 508 -61.63 3.95 -0.10
C ALA A 508 -62.25 5.35 -0.20
N ASP A 509 -63.11 5.73 0.76
CA ASP A 509 -63.72 7.07 0.81
C ASP A 509 -62.69 8.17 1.09
N ARG A 510 -61.71 7.87 1.95
CA ARG A 510 -60.57 8.77 2.23
C ARG A 510 -59.74 9.04 0.98
N LEU A 511 -59.40 7.99 0.24
CA LEU A 511 -58.67 8.12 -1.01
C LEU A 511 -59.48 8.91 -2.05
N ARG A 512 -60.79 8.64 -2.17
CA ARG A 512 -61.68 9.38 -3.08
C ARG A 512 -61.71 10.88 -2.77
N LYS A 513 -61.85 11.25 -1.48
CA LYS A 513 -61.84 12.65 -1.03
C LYS A 513 -60.48 13.33 -1.27
N TYR A 514 -59.38 12.60 -1.09
CA TYR A 514 -58.04 13.12 -1.37
C TYR A 514 -57.86 13.42 -2.87
N LEU A 515 -58.24 12.50 -3.75
CA LEU A 515 -58.17 12.70 -5.21
C LEU A 515 -59.06 13.86 -5.68
N ALA A 516 -60.26 14.01 -5.08
CA ALA A 516 -61.17 15.10 -5.40
C ALA A 516 -60.59 16.50 -5.08
N ARG A 517 -59.70 16.64 -4.09
CA ARG A 517 -59.02 17.91 -3.79
C ARG A 517 -58.18 18.42 -4.98
N PHE A 518 -57.72 17.50 -5.83
CA PHE A 518 -56.92 17.80 -7.01
C PHE A 518 -57.72 17.69 -8.32
N ASN A 519 -59.06 17.67 -8.25
CA ASN A 519 -59.95 17.46 -9.40
C ASN A 519 -59.70 16.14 -10.15
N LEU A 520 -59.25 15.09 -9.45
CA LEU A 520 -58.98 13.78 -10.03
C LEU A 520 -60.01 12.73 -9.56
N SER A 521 -60.39 11.83 -10.47
CA SER A 521 -61.15 10.62 -10.17
C SER A 521 -60.31 9.35 -10.34
N TRP A 522 -60.75 8.25 -9.74
CA TRP A 522 -60.12 6.94 -9.89
C TRP A 522 -60.05 6.48 -11.35
N GLU A 523 -61.14 6.69 -12.08
CA GLU A 523 -61.28 6.34 -13.51
C GLU A 523 -60.28 7.14 -14.36
N GLN A 524 -60.12 8.44 -14.09
CA GLN A 524 -59.15 9.31 -14.77
C GLN A 524 -57.69 8.87 -14.52
N ILE A 525 -57.39 8.32 -13.34
CA ILE A 525 -56.02 7.93 -12.96
C ILE A 525 -55.65 6.55 -13.52
N THR A 526 -56.60 5.61 -13.50
CA THR A 526 -56.37 4.20 -13.83
C THR A 526 -56.75 3.84 -15.27
N GLY A 527 -57.51 4.70 -15.95
CA GLY A 527 -57.98 4.47 -17.32
C GLY A 527 -58.94 3.28 -17.45
N ARG A 528 -59.59 2.91 -16.33
CA ARG A 528 -60.50 1.77 -16.19
C ARG A 528 -61.86 2.21 -15.73
#